data_AF-A0A7V4G139-F1
#
_entry.id   AF-A0A7V4G139-F1
#
_cell.length_a   1.000
_cell.length_b   1.000
_cell.length_c   1.000
_cell.angle_alpha   90.00
_cell.angle_beta   90.00
_cell.angle_gamma   90.00
#
_symmetry.space_group_name_H-M   'P 1'
#
loop_
_entity.id
_entity.type
_entity.pdbx_description
1 polymer ?
#
loop_
_entity_poly.entity_id
_entity_poly.type
_entity_poly.pdbx_seq_one_letter_code
_entity_poly.pdbx_strand_id
1 'polypeptide(L)' 'MIDGSSGRFVLVNLTGPSGKTILGAIRPGEEQTWFVKMTGDSELVAREREAFESFVKSLRFRGGRGQ' A
#
# COMPACT_ATOMS: atom_id res chain seq x y z
N MET A 1 20.96 16.68 -2.85
CA MET A 1 20.28 16.11 -1.67
C MET A 1 19.30 15.07 -2.18
N ILE A 2 19.51 13.81 -1.86
CA ILE A 2 18.63 12.71 -2.23
C ILE A 2 17.56 12.71 -1.14
N ASP A 3 16.34 13.16 -1.43
CA ASP A 3 15.21 12.89 -0.54
C ASP A 3 14.87 11.40 -0.70
N GLY A 4 15.65 10.60 0.02
CA GLY A 4 15.57 9.15 0.08
C GLY A 4 14.60 8.70 1.17
N SER A 5 13.46 9.37 1.32
CA SER A 5 12.35 8.76 2.04
C SER A 5 11.76 7.65 1.16
N SER A 6 12.48 6.51 1.10
CA SER A 6 11.89 5.20 0.84
C SER A 6 10.89 4.94 1.96
N GLY A 7 9.75 5.63 1.91
CA GLY A 7 8.72 5.58 2.91
C GLY A 7 8.22 4.15 2.99
N ARG A 8 8.44 3.53 4.14
CA ARG A 8 7.99 2.16 4.40
C ARG A 8 6.47 2.14 4.38
N PHE A 9 5.90 1.32 3.53
CA PHE A 9 4.49 0.99 3.62
C PHE A 9 4.24 0.03 4.77
N VAL A 10 3.17 0.28 5.52
CA VAL A 10 2.58 -0.69 6.43
C VAL A 10 1.54 -1.48 5.66
N LEU A 11 1.74 -2.79 5.57
CA LEU A 11 0.78 -3.70 4.95
C LEU A 11 -0.26 -4.14 5.97
N VAL A 12 -1.52 -4.12 5.58
CA VAL A 12 -2.65 -4.58 6.37
C VAL A 12 -3.44 -5.61 5.57
N ASN A 13 -3.80 -6.72 6.20
CA ASN A 13 -4.65 -7.75 5.60
C ASN A 13 -5.93 -7.87 6.44
N LEU A 14 -7.06 -7.62 5.81
CA LEU A 14 -8.38 -7.66 6.44
C LEU A 14 -9.22 -8.70 5.71
N THR A 15 -9.49 -9.82 6.35
CA THR A 15 -10.33 -10.88 5.78
C THR A 15 -11.72 -10.83 6.41
N GLY A 16 -12.73 -10.65 5.58
CA GLY A 16 -14.13 -10.64 5.99
C GLY A 16 -14.75 -12.04 5.99
N PRO A 17 -15.92 -12.21 6.62
CA PRO A 17 -16.58 -13.51 6.77
C PRO A 17 -17.06 -14.12 5.44
N SER A 18 -17.18 -13.31 4.38
CA SER A 18 -17.69 -13.73 3.06
C SER A 18 -16.60 -14.23 2.10
N GLY A 19 -15.41 -14.61 2.60
CA GLY A 19 -14.30 -15.05 1.75
C GLY A 19 -13.70 -13.94 0.88
N LYS A 20 -13.91 -12.67 1.26
CA LYS A 20 -13.29 -11.51 0.63
C LYS A 20 -12.19 -10.97 1.53
N THR A 21 -11.08 -10.56 0.92
CA THR A 21 -9.96 -9.95 1.62
C THR A 21 -9.63 -8.59 1.03
N ILE A 22 -9.27 -7.65 1.90
CA ILE A 22 -8.65 -6.38 1.55
C ILE A 22 -7.18 -6.46 1.95
N LEU A 23 -6.28 -6.36 0.97
CA LEU A 23 -4.87 -6.10 1.20
C LEU A 23 -4.62 -4.60 1.01
N GLY A 24 -4.23 -3.92 2.07
CA GLY A 24 -3.94 -2.48 2.08
C GLY A 24 -2.45 -2.21 2.26
N ALA A 25 -1.97 -1.14 1.67
CA ALA A 25 -0.66 -0.56 1.93
C ALA A 25 -0.83 0.91 2.32
N ILE A 26 -0.29 1.26 3.48
CA ILE A 26 -0.45 2.58 4.10
C ILE A 26 0.92 3.24 4.21
N ARG A 27 1.05 4.45 3.67
CA ARG A 27 2.23 5.29 3.83
C ARG A 27 1.82 6.67 4.34
N PRO A 28 2.17 7.02 5.60
CA PRO A 28 2.10 8.40 6.06
C PRO A 28 3.04 9.28 5.22
N GLY A 29 2.51 10.38 4.69
CA GLY A 29 3.28 11.49 4.14
C GLY A 29 3.15 12.71 5.04
N GLU A 30 3.88 13.78 4.72
CA GLU A 30 3.94 15.00 5.54
C GLU A 30 2.59 15.72 5.64
N GLU A 31 1.87 15.85 4.52
CA GLU A 31 0.58 16.55 4.45
C GLU A 31 -0.61 15.59 4.26
N GLN A 32 -0.35 14.37 3.80
CA GLN A 32 -1.39 13.40 3.47
C GLN A 32 -0.90 11.97 3.68
N THR A 33 -1.82 11.06 4.03
CA THR A 33 -1.54 9.63 4.07
C THR A 33 -2.02 8.95 2.80
N TRP A 34 -1.16 8.13 2.21
CA TRP A 34 -1.48 7.35 1.03
C TRP A 34 -1.98 5.96 1.42
N PHE A 35 -3.14 5.59 0.90
CA PHE A 35 -3.74 4.27 1.06
C PHE A 35 -3.93 3.64 -0.32
N VAL A 36 -3.24 2.53 -0.56
CA VAL A 36 -3.42 1.69 -1.74
C VAL A 36 -4.11 0.41 -1.29
N LYS A 37 -5.17 -0.02 -1.98
CA LYS A 37 -5.89 -1.25 -1.62
C LYS A 37 -6.11 -2.16 -2.82
N MET A 38 -6.02 -3.45 -2.57
CA MET A 38 -6.49 -4.53 -3.43
C MET A 38 -7.59 -5.28 -2.69
N THR A 39 -8.69 -5.58 -3.37
CA THR A 39 -9.84 -6.28 -2.77
C THR A 39 -10.34 -7.34 -3.74
N GLY A 40 -10.62 -8.53 -3.22
CA GLY A 40 -11.08 -9.65 -4.03
C GLY A 40 -11.33 -10.90 -3.17
N ASP A 41 -11.57 -12.03 -3.84
CA ASP A 41 -11.60 -13.34 -3.19
C ASP A 41 -10.30 -13.60 -2.43
N SER A 42 -10.40 -14.16 -1.22
CA SER A 42 -9.26 -14.33 -0.32
C SER A 42 -8.11 -15.11 -0.96
N GLU A 43 -8.42 -16.17 -1.72
CA GLU A 43 -7.42 -16.95 -2.44
C GLU A 43 -6.71 -16.14 -3.53
N LEU A 44 -7.44 -15.33 -4.28
CA LEU A 44 -6.86 -14.48 -5.32
C LEU A 44 -5.98 -13.40 -4.70
N VAL A 45 -6.44 -12.76 -3.62
CA VAL A 45 -5.66 -11.73 -2.91
C VAL A 45 -4.38 -12.32 -2.31
N ALA A 46 -4.42 -13.58 -1.84
CA ALA A 46 -3.23 -14.26 -1.36
C ALA A 46 -2.23 -14.55 -2.49
N ARG A 47 -2.70 -14.98 -3.66
CA ARG A 47 -1.86 -15.25 -4.85
C ARG A 47 -1.22 -13.98 -5.41
N GLU A 48 -1.96 -12.88 -5.45
CA GLU A 48 -1.50 -11.59 -6.00
C GLU A 48 -0.72 -10.73 -4.99
N ARG A 49 -0.49 -11.23 -3.77
CA ARG A 49 0.17 -10.47 -2.70
C ARG A 49 1.53 -9.92 -3.14
N GLU A 50 2.39 -10.74 -3.71
CA GLU A 50 3.75 -10.33 -4.10
C GLU A 50 3.72 -9.29 -5.24
N ALA A 51 2.82 -9.48 -6.20
CA ALA A 51 2.61 -8.52 -7.28
C ALA A 51 2.13 -7.17 -6.74
N PHE A 52 1.19 -7.18 -5.78
CA PHE A 52 0.73 -5.98 -5.09
C PHE A 52 1.86 -5.29 -4.31
N GLU A 53 2.68 -6.04 -3.57
CA GLU A 53 3.82 -5.48 -2.85
C GLU A 53 4.85 -4.85 -3.78
N SER A 54 5.13 -5.47 -4.93
CA SER A 54 6.00 -4.92 -5.97
C SER A 54 5.42 -3.62 -6.56
N PHE A 55 4.14 -3.64 -6.92
CA PHE A 55 3.42 -2.47 -7.43
C PHE A 55 3.51 -1.30 -6.44
N VAL A 56 3.19 -1.54 -5.17
CA VAL A 56 3.23 -0.52 -4.12
C VAL A 56 4.64 0.06 -3.93
N LYS A 57 5.69 -0.78 -3.98
CA LYS A 57 7.10 -0.33 -3.92
C LYS A 57 7.51 0.51 -5.12
N SER A 58 6.89 0.30 -6.29
CA SER A 58 7.17 1.08 -7.50
C SER A 58 6.56 2.50 -7.47
N LEU A 59 5.57 2.73 -6.60
CA LEU A 59 4.87 4.01 -6.52
C LEU A 59 5.80 5.11 -5.98
N ARG A 60 5.87 6.21 -6.73
CA ARG A 60 6.58 7.42 -6.33
C ARG A 60 5.56 8.43 -5.83
N PHE A 61 5.74 8.89 -4.60
CA PHE A 61 4.89 9.91 -4.00
C PHE A 61 5.70 11.18 -3.90
N ARG A 62 5.13 12.29 -4.35
CA ARG A 62 5.74 13.60 -4.13
C ARG A 62 5.50 13.96 -2.67
N GLY A 63 6.57 13.96 -1.86
CA GLY A 63 6.52 14.55 -0.52
C GLY A 63 6.10 16.00 -0.65
N GLY A 64 5.27 16.46 0.28
CA GLY A 64 4.84 17.84 0.34
C GLY A 64 6.06 18.72 0.59
N ARG A 65 6.66 19.27 -0.47
CA ARG A 65 7.67 20.32 -0.29
C ARG A 65 6.96 21.55 0.23
N GLY A 66 7.37 21.99 1.40
CA GLY A 66 6.96 23.22 2.04
C GLY A 66 6.96 24.42 1.07
N GLN A 67 5.99 25.29 1.31
CA GLN A 67 6.10 26.71 1.00
C GLN A 67 6.50 27.46 2.26
#